data_AF-A0A7X7NGC3-F1
#
_entry.id   AF-A0A7X7NGC3-F1
#
_cell.length_a   1.000
_cell.length_b   1.000
_cell.length_c   1.000
_cell.angle_alpha   90.00
_cell.angle_beta   90.00
_cell.angle_gamma   90.00
#
_symmetry.space_group_name_H-M   'P 1'
#
loop_
_entity.id
_entity.type
_entity.pdbx_description
1 polymer ?
#
loop_
_entity_poly.entity_id
_entity_poly.type
_entity_poly.pdbx_seq_one_letter_code
_entity_poly.pdbx_strand_id
1 'polypeptide(L)' 'MMHQRVDPFITLDDRPDRDTVIEKDEIISLIIDLETMSTESFYEKYFSDEDRS' A
#
# COMPACT_ATOMS: atom_id res chain seq x y z
N MET A 1 -27.57 26.88 -19.00
CA MET A 1 -27.72 25.95 -17.85
C MET A 1 -26.33 25.48 -17.47
N MET A 2 -25.91 25.81 -16.25
CA MET A 2 -24.57 25.50 -15.72
C MET A 2 -24.43 23.99 -15.57
N HIS A 3 -23.49 23.36 -16.27
CA HIS A 3 -23.07 21.99 -15.95
C HIS A 3 -22.16 22.08 -14.72
N GLN A 4 -22.77 22.06 -13.54
CA GLN A 4 -22.03 21.88 -12.29
C GLN A 4 -21.43 20.47 -12.32
N ARG A 5 -20.09 20.40 -12.49
CA ARG A 5 -19.34 19.20 -12.15
C ARG A 5 -19.48 19.03 -10.65
N VAL A 6 -20.26 18.04 -10.24
CA VAL A 6 -20.38 17.67 -8.83
C VAL A 6 -19.08 16.93 -8.50
N ASP A 7 -18.12 17.64 -7.91
CA ASP A 7 -16.96 16.99 -7.32
C ASP A 7 -17.48 16.01 -6.25
N PRO A 8 -17.12 14.71 -6.28
CA PRO A 8 -17.54 13.79 -5.25
C PRO A 8 -16.92 14.24 -3.93
N PHE A 9 -17.77 14.65 -2.99
CA PHE A 9 -17.37 14.93 -1.62
C PHE A 9 -16.93 13.61 -0.99
N ILE A 10 -15.63 13.31 -1.03
CA ILE A 10 -15.03 12.25 -0.23
C ILE A 10 -15.15 12.74 1.22
N THR A 11 -16.07 12.15 1.98
CA THR A 11 -16.16 12.38 3.42
C THR A 11 -14.86 11.91 4.06
N LEU A 12 -14.29 12.76 4.93
CA LEU A 12 -13.00 12.52 5.61
C LEU A 12 -12.96 11.20 6.41
N ASP A 13 -14.13 10.58 6.66
CA ASP A 13 -14.33 9.32 7.40
C ASP A 13 -13.93 8.04 6.66
N ASP A 14 -13.80 8.05 5.33
CA ASP A 14 -13.36 6.86 4.57
C ASP A 14 -11.83 6.77 4.44
N ARG A 15 -11.09 7.62 5.17
CA ARG A 15 -9.63 7.57 5.16
C ARG A 15 -9.18 6.41 6.02
N PRO A 16 -8.42 5.44 5.48
CA PRO A 16 -7.84 4.37 6.29
C PRO A 16 -7.04 4.96 7.45
N ASP A 17 -7.11 4.30 8.61
CA ASP A 17 -6.27 4.65 9.75
C ASP A 17 -4.82 4.73 9.28
N ARG A 18 -4.06 5.71 9.77
CA ARG A 18 -2.69 5.97 9.29
C ARG A 18 -1.81 4.71 9.36
N ASP A 19 -2.07 3.83 10.31
CA ASP A 19 -1.35 2.56 10.50
C ASP A 19 -1.72 1.48 9.46
N THR A 20 -2.80 1.69 8.72
CA THR A 20 -3.25 0.85 7.59
C THR A 20 -2.96 1.51 6.23
N VAL A 21 -2.40 2.72 6.23
CA VAL A 21 -1.94 3.41 5.02
C VAL A 21 -0.60 2.82 4.63
N ILE A 22 -0.58 2.04 3.57
CA ILE A 22 0.66 1.66 2.89
C ILE A 22 1.06 2.84 2.00
N GLU A 23 2.30 3.32 2.13
CA GLU A 23 2.81 4.40 1.30
C GLU A 23 2.99 3.90 -0.15
N LYS A 24 2.80 4.80 -1.13
CA LYS A 24 2.93 4.44 -2.55
C LYS A 24 4.30 3.83 -2.87
N ASP A 25 5.34 4.32 -2.23
CA ASP A 25 6.70 3.85 -2.44
C ASP A 25 6.88 2.41 -1.91
N GLU A 26 6.22 2.05 -0.81
CA GLU A 26 6.21 0.68 -0.28
C GLU A 26 5.53 -0.31 -1.24
N ILE A 27 4.43 0.11 -1.88
CA ILE A 27 3.77 -0.70 -2.91
C ILE A 27 4.70 -0.90 -4.11
N ILE A 28 5.38 0.16 -4.56
CA ILE A 28 6.31 0.08 -5.68
C ILE A 28 7.47 -0.86 -5.34
N SER A 29 8.04 -0.77 -4.13
CA SER A 29 9.07 -1.68 -3.66
C SER A 29 8.58 -3.13 -3.65
N LEU A 30 7.37 -3.38 -3.13
CA LEU A 30 6.80 -4.72 -3.12
C LEU A 30 6.63 -5.32 -4.52
N ILE A 31 6.19 -4.51 -5.50
CA ILE A 31 6.06 -4.95 -6.89
C ILE A 31 7.43 -5.32 -7.48
N ILE A 32 8.44 -4.48 -7.27
CA ILE A 32 9.81 -4.75 -7.74
C ILE A 32 10.33 -6.05 -7.14
N ASP A 33 10.13 -6.24 -5.84
CA ASP A 33 10.60 -7.43 -5.14
C ASP A 33 9.89 -8.70 -5.64
N LEU A 34 8.59 -8.66 -5.90
CA LEU A 34 7.84 -9.78 -6.49
C LEU A 34 8.34 -10.17 -7.90
N GLU A 35 8.73 -9.20 -8.72
CA GLU A 35 9.16 -9.43 -10.10
C GLU A 35 10.64 -9.82 -10.22
N THR A 36 11.47 -9.45 -9.24
CA THR A 36 12.93 -9.59 -9.33
C THR A 36 13.51 -10.62 -8.36
N MET A 37 12.84 -10.92 -7.25
CA MET A 37 13.32 -11.87 -6.25
C MET A 37 12.82 -13.28 -6.52
N SER A 38 13.60 -14.27 -6.08
CA SER A 38 13.10 -15.63 -5.96
C SER A 38 12.03 -15.71 -4.87
N THR A 39 11.09 -16.65 -4.98
CA THR A 39 10.06 -16.86 -3.97
C THR A 39 10.65 -17.08 -2.58
N GLU A 40 11.73 -17.86 -2.46
CA GLU A 40 12.40 -18.14 -1.19
C GLU A 40 12.89 -16.84 -0.52
N SER A 41 13.63 -16.02 -1.28
CA SER A 41 14.17 -14.75 -0.78
C SER A 41 13.07 -13.74 -0.42
N PHE A 42 11.95 -13.74 -1.16
CA PHE A 42 10.80 -12.90 -0.84
C PHE A 42 10.17 -13.31 0.50
N TYR A 43 10.00 -14.61 0.73
CA TYR A 43 9.45 -15.11 1.99
C TYR A 43 10.36 -14.82 3.17
N GLU A 44 11.67 -14.99 3.02
CA GLU A 44 12.64 -14.63 4.05
C GLU A 44 12.57 -13.13 4.38
N LYS A 45 12.55 -12.25 3.37
CA LYS A 45 12.53 -10.79 3.58
C LYS A 45 11.28 -10.28 4.30
N TYR A 46 10.11 -10.83 3.98
CA TYR A 46 8.82 -10.28 4.46
C TYR A 46 8.15 -11.11 5.55
N PHE A 47 8.57 -12.35 5.75
CA PHE A 47 7.94 -13.29 6.68
C PHE A 47 8.92 -14.03 7.58
N SER A 48 10.24 -13.76 7.51
CA SER A 48 11.13 -14.24 8.57
C SER A 48 10.80 -13.51 9.87
N ASP A 49 10.62 -14.29 10.94
CA ASP A 49 10.18 -13.83 12.26
C ASP A 49 11.27 -13.05 13.04
N GLU A 50 12.39 -12.67 12.42
CA GLU A 50 13.54 -12.11 13.13
C GLU A 50 13.30 -10.69 13.70
N ASP A 51 12.33 -9.93 13.19
CA ASP A 51 12.02 -8.57 13.66
C ASP A 51 10.81 -8.45 14.62
N ARG A 52 10.28 -9.58 15.13
CA ARG A 52 9.09 -9.61 16.03
C ARG A 52 9.36 -9.93 17.51
N SER A 53 10.61 -9.80 17.98
CA SER A 53 11.00 -10.08 19.38
C SER A 53 11.18 -8.83 20.24
#